data_AF-A0A1T4WN83-F1
#
_entry.id   AF-A0A1T4WN83-F1
#
_cell.length_a   1.000
_cell.length_b   1.000
_cell.length_c   1.000
_cell.angle_alpha   90.00
_cell.angle_beta   90.00
_cell.angle_gamma   90.00
#
_symmetry.space_group_name_H-M   'P 1'
#
loop_
_entity.id
_entity.type
_entity.pdbx_description
1 polymer ?
#
loop_
_entity_poly.entity_id
_entity_poly.type
_entity_poly.pdbx_seq_one_letter_code
_entity_poly.pdbx_strand_id
1 'polypeptide(L)'
;MASNSDVELGELLSVASQEKVWDEHRSTVYNYELYLGDSDGYVLRMDTYEKSCGRNFCLRFKNLEDAQAYLNQDADEALLQKLFSQGVLERCSSDDDTKK
;
A
#
# COMPACT_ATOMS: atom_id res chain seq x y z
N MET A 1 16.90 6.17 -20.68
CA MET A 1 16.94 6.17 -19.20
C MET A 1 16.12 4.98 -18.74
N ALA A 2 16.79 3.87 -18.40
CA ALA A 2 16.19 2.77 -17.62
C ALA A 2 16.17 3.24 -16.15
N SER A 3 15.19 2.95 -15.30
CA SER A 3 14.40 1.73 -15.18
C SER A 3 13.05 2.10 -14.56
N ASN A 4 11.96 2.13 -15.33
CA ASN A 4 10.67 1.87 -14.72
C ASN A 4 10.61 0.35 -14.60
N SER A 5 11.04 -0.15 -13.45
CA SER A 5 10.68 -1.49 -13.03
C SER A 5 9.15 -1.50 -13.03
N ASP A 6 8.58 -1.94 -14.14
CA ASP A 6 7.19 -2.32 -14.26
C ASP A 6 7.05 -3.56 -13.37
N VAL A 7 7.06 -3.32 -12.06
CA VAL A 7 6.53 -4.27 -11.11
C VAL A 7 5.07 -4.29 -11.52
N GLU A 8 4.63 -5.38 -12.12
CA GLU A 8 3.21 -5.63 -12.34
C GLU A 8 2.57 -5.67 -10.95
N LEU A 9 2.12 -4.50 -10.47
CA LEU A 9 1.55 -4.33 -9.14
C LEU A 9 0.14 -4.91 -9.10
N GLY A 10 -0.53 -4.98 -10.25
CA GLY A 10 -1.91 -5.43 -10.40
C GLY A 10 -2.91 -4.30 -10.11
N GLU A 11 -4.07 -4.65 -9.56
CA GLU A 11 -5.14 -3.69 -9.28
C GLU A 11 -4.87 -2.89 -8.00
N LEU A 12 -4.95 -1.55 -8.06
CA LEU A 12 -4.82 -0.70 -6.88
C LEU A 12 -6.06 -0.84 -5.99
N LEU A 13 -5.87 -1.43 -4.82
CA LEU A 13 -6.91 -1.65 -3.83
C LEU A 13 -7.14 -0.43 -2.95
N SER A 14 -6.06 0.12 -2.39
CA SER A 14 -6.15 1.23 -1.44
C SER A 14 -4.88 2.05 -1.38
N VAL A 15 -5.02 3.30 -0.93
CA VAL A 15 -3.92 4.23 -0.72
C VAL A 15 -4.07 4.92 0.63
N ALA A 16 -2.97 5.05 1.36
CA ALA A 16 -2.90 5.84 2.58
C ALA A 16 -1.56 6.56 2.66
N SER A 17 -1.55 7.68 3.36
CA SER A 17 -0.35 8.47 3.60
C SER A 17 -0.23 8.79 5.09
N GLN A 18 0.97 8.70 5.62
CA GLN A 18 1.30 9.11 6.97
C GLN A 18 2.50 10.04 6.92
N GLU A 19 2.36 11.22 7.51
CA GLU A 19 3.49 12.10 7.78
C GLU A 19 4.04 11.80 9.17
N LYS A 20 5.34 11.49 9.24
CA LYS A 20 6.07 11.38 10.49
C LYS A 20 6.91 12.64 10.65
N VAL A 21 6.52 13.48 11.60
CA VAL A 21 7.29 14.68 11.96
C VAL A 21 8.39 14.27 12.93
N TRP A 22 9.63 14.44 12.52
CA TRP A 22 10.80 14.19 13.37
C TRP A 22 11.13 15.41 14.22
N ASP A 23 11.11 16.60 13.59
CA ASP A 23 11.39 17.89 14.21
C ASP A 23 10.65 19.01 13.44
N GLU A 24 10.69 20.25 13.95
CA GLU A 24 10.04 21.43 13.34
C GLU A 24 10.45 21.71 11.87
N HIS A 25 11.62 21.21 11.45
CA HIS A 25 12.14 21.37 10.09
C HIS A 25 12.18 20.08 9.28
N ARG A 26 11.86 18.92 9.88
CA ARG A 26 12.02 17.60 9.27
C ARG A 26 10.75 16.78 9.44
N SER A 27 10.09 16.50 8.33
CA SER A 27 9.06 15.46 8.23
C SER A 27 9.42 14.48 7.11
N THR A 28 9.04 13.23 7.31
CA THR A 28 9.07 12.20 6.28
C THR A 28 7.63 11.81 5.98
N VAL A 29 7.24 11.95 4.72
CA VAL A 29 5.91 11.50 4.27
C VAL A 29 6.06 10.10 3.72
N TYR A 30 5.34 9.16 4.32
CA TYR A 30 5.23 7.77 3.89
C TYR A 30 3.91 7.62 3.14
N ASN A 31 3.99 7.29 1.85
CA ASN A 31 2.84 6.90 1.04
C ASN A 31 2.82 5.39 0.92
N TYR A 32 1.67 4.80 1.21
CA TYR A 32 1.42 3.38 1.18
C TYR A 32 0.34 3.12 0.14
N GLU A 33 0.62 2.22 -0.78
CA GLU A 33 -0.29 1.82 -1.83
C GLU A 33 -0.39 0.29 -1.80
N LEU A 34 -1.59 -0.22 -1.62
CA LEU A 34 -1.88 -1.65 -1.59
C LEU A 34 -2.47 -2.05 -2.94
N TYR A 35 -1.89 -3.07 -3.54
CA TYR A 35 -2.33 -3.63 -4.82
C TYR A 35 -2.66 -5.12 -4.69
N LEU A 36 -3.61 -5.58 -5.50
CA LEU A 36 -3.91 -6.99 -5.75
C LEU A 36 -3.18 -7.44 -7.01
N GLY A 37 -2.13 -8.22 -6.85
CA GLY A 37 -1.35 -8.79 -7.94
C GLY A 37 -2.08 -9.94 -8.64
N ASP A 38 -1.72 -10.17 -9.90
CA ASP A 38 -2.36 -11.11 -10.84
C ASP A 38 -2.36 -12.58 -10.39
N SER A 39 -1.49 -12.96 -9.44
CA SER A 39 -1.34 -14.33 -8.92
C SER A 39 -1.97 -14.54 -7.54
N ASP A 40 -3.07 -13.86 -7.23
CA ASP A 40 -3.76 -13.92 -5.93
C ASP A 40 -2.85 -13.46 -4.76
N GLY A 41 -1.93 -12.54 -5.04
CA GLY A 41 -0.98 -11.99 -4.06
C GLY A 41 -1.22 -10.51 -3.81
N TYR A 42 -0.74 -9.99 -2.69
CA TYR A 42 -0.86 -8.58 -2.33
C TYR A 42 0.49 -7.89 -2.48
N VAL A 43 0.51 -6.69 -3.07
CA VAL A 43 1.72 -5.88 -3.17
C VAL A 43 1.54 -4.60 -2.38
N LEU A 44 2.36 -4.41 -1.36
CA LEU A 44 2.45 -3.17 -0.61
C LEU A 44 3.62 -2.36 -1.14
N ARG A 45 3.30 -1.23 -1.78
CA ARG A 45 4.29 -0.24 -2.18
C ARG A 45 4.34 0.86 -1.14
N MET A 46 5.56 1.14 -0.69
CA MET A 46 5.89 2.22 0.24
C MET A 46 6.78 3.22 -0.46
N ASP A 47 6.32 4.45 -0.59
CA ASP A 47 7.07 5.54 -1.17
C ASP A 47 7.35 6.57 -0.08
N THR A 48 8.62 6.79 0.24
CA THR A 48 9.01 7.75 1.26
C THR A 48 9.55 9.02 0.60
N TYR A 49 8.93 10.15 0.93
CA TYR A 49 9.40 11.47 0.53
C TYR A 49 10.05 12.13 1.74
N GLU A 50 11.37 12.05 1.80
CA GLU A 50 12.17 12.96 2.61
C GLU A 50 12.75 14.01 1.65
N LYS A 51 12.75 15.30 2.05
CA LYS A 51 13.11 16.48 1.22
C LYS A 51 14.41 16.36 0.40
N SER A 52 15.23 15.34 0.62
CA SER A 52 16.53 15.14 -0.01
C SER A 52 16.69 13.79 -0.76
N CYS A 53 15.85 12.78 -0.52
CA CYS A 53 15.97 11.45 -1.15
C CYS A 53 14.65 10.67 -1.04
N GLY A 54 14.00 10.42 -2.17
CA GLY A 54 12.87 9.50 -2.25
C GLY A 54 13.35 8.05 -2.29
N ARG A 55 12.74 7.16 -1.50
CA ARG A 55 12.94 5.71 -1.65
C ARG A 55 11.60 5.03 -1.83
N ASN A 56 11.52 4.21 -2.86
CA ASN A 56 10.40 3.34 -3.16
C ASN A 56 10.74 1.90 -2.78
N PHE A 57 9.93 1.31 -1.93
CA PHE A 57 10.01 -0.09 -1.51
C PHE A 57 8.75 -0.80 -1.98
N CYS A 58 8.91 -2.01 -2.52
CA CYS A 58 7.78 -2.86 -2.90
C CYS A 58 7.93 -4.18 -2.16
N LEU A 59 6.94 -4.53 -1.35
CA LEU A 59 6.87 -5.77 -0.59
C LEU A 59 5.72 -6.61 -1.14
N ARG A 60 5.98 -7.89 -1.39
CA ARG A 60 4.97 -8.83 -1.88
C ARG A 60 4.60 -9.79 -0.76
N PHE A 61 3.32 -9.94 -0.56
CA PHE A 61 2.72 -10.77 0.48
C PHE A 61 1.77 -11.78 -0.17
N LYS A 62 1.70 -12.99 0.39
CA LYS A 62 0.68 -13.96 -0.03
C LYS A 62 -0.72 -13.60 0.46
N ASN A 63 -0.81 -13.01 1.65
CA ASN A 63 -2.07 -12.70 2.29
C ASN A 63 -2.07 -11.25 2.77
N LEU A 64 -3.25 -10.63 2.77
CA LEU A 64 -3.47 -9.28 3.26
C LEU A 64 -3.13 -9.14 4.76
N GLU A 65 -3.40 -10.18 5.55
CA GLU A 65 -3.07 -10.23 6.99
C GLU A 65 -1.58 -10.11 7.27
N ASP A 66 -0.72 -10.66 6.41
CA ASP A 66 0.74 -10.59 6.57
C ASP A 66 1.25 -9.17 6.28
N ALA A 67 0.69 -8.53 5.25
CA ALA A 67 0.95 -7.12 4.96
C ALA A 67 0.49 -6.20 6.11
N GLN A 68 -0.67 -6.50 6.70
CA GLN A 68 -1.19 -5.77 7.85
C GLN A 68 -0.32 -5.99 9.10
N ALA A 69 0.09 -7.23 9.37
CA ALA A 69 0.95 -7.55 10.51
C ALA A 69 2.34 -6.90 10.39
N TYR A 70 2.89 -6.82 9.18
CA TYR A 70 4.13 -6.10 8.89
C TYR A 70 3.99 -4.61 9.23
N LEU A 71 2.91 -3.97 8.77
CA LEU A 71 2.67 -2.55 9.03
C LEU A 71 2.33 -2.28 10.49
N ASN A 72 1.63 -3.17 11.18
CA ASN A 72 1.24 -2.98 12.58
C ASN A 72 2.43 -2.81 13.54
N GLN A 73 3.66 -3.12 13.10
CA GLN A 73 4.87 -2.88 13.90
C GLN A 73 5.33 -1.41 13.87
N ASP A 74 4.99 -0.64 12.83
CA ASP A 74 5.51 0.74 12.63
C ASP A 74 4.43 1.78 12.27
N ALA A 75 3.30 1.34 11.72
CA ALA A 75 2.20 2.17 11.25
C ALA A 75 1.16 2.44 12.35
N ASP A 76 0.54 3.63 12.28
CA ASP A 76 -0.57 3.99 13.15
C ASP A 76 -1.84 3.18 12.82
N GLU A 77 -2.66 2.93 13.83
CA GLU A 77 -3.93 2.21 13.68
C GLU A 77 -4.86 2.92 12.66
N ALA A 78 -4.81 4.26 12.62
CA ALA A 78 -5.55 5.07 11.64
C ALA A 78 -5.05 4.86 10.19
N LEU A 79 -3.76 4.58 9.99
CA LEU A 79 -3.22 4.24 8.66
C LEU A 79 -3.69 2.84 8.25
N LEU A 80 -3.61 1.87 9.16
CA LEU A 80 -4.08 0.51 8.92
C LEU A 80 -5.57 0.49 8.57
N GLN A 81 -6.40 1.24 9.31
CA GLN A 81 -7.83 1.33 9.00
C GLN A 81 -8.12 1.96 7.64
N LYS A 82 -7.26 2.86 7.11
CA LYS A 82 -7.43 3.43 5.76
C LYS A 82 -7.01 2.43 4.68
N LEU A 83 -5.87 1.77 4.85
CA LEU A 83 -5.36 0.77 3.88
C LEU A 83 -6.23 -0.47 3.81
N PHE A 84 -6.68 -0.96 4.97
CA PHE A 84 -7.40 -2.23 5.11
C PHE A 84 -8.87 -2.03 5.50
N SER A 85 -9.45 -0.85 5.23
CA SER A 85 -10.86 -0.59 5.52
C SER A 85 -11.77 -1.55 4.74
N GLN A 86 -12.93 -1.88 5.33
CA GLN A 86 -13.89 -2.84 4.75
C GLN A 86 -14.29 -2.54 3.30
N GLY A 87 -14.31 -1.28 2.87
CA GLY A 87 -14.61 -0.93 1.48
C GLY A 87 -13.59 -1.43 0.44
N VAL A 88 -12.40 -1.82 0.88
CA VAL A 88 -11.37 -2.47 0.05
C VAL A 88 -11.62 -3.98 -0.04
N LEU A 89 -12.00 -4.59 1.08
CA LEU A 89 -12.34 -6.02 1.17
C LEU A 89 -13.63 -6.38 0.44
N GLU A 90 -14.60 -5.46 0.38
CA GLU A 90 -15.87 -5.67 -0.34
C GLU A 90 -15.71 -5.64 -1.87
N ARG A 91 -14.69 -4.96 -2.40
CA ARG A 91 -14.43 -4.95 -3.85
C ARG A 91 -13.84 -6.27 -4.37
N CYS A 92 -13.08 -6.99 -3.54
CA CYS A 92 -12.62 -8.35 -3.87
C CYS A 92 -13.76 -9.39 -3.89
N SER A 93 -15.01 -9.02 -3.55
CA SER A 93 -16.20 -9.87 -3.68
C SER A 93 -17.16 -9.42 -4.80
N SER A 94 -16.74 -8.51 -5.68
CA SER A 94 -17.56 -8.06 -6.80
C SER A 94 -17.05 -8.62 -8.13
N ASP A 95 -16.97 -9.94 -8.24
CA ASP A 95 -16.98 -10.60 -9.55
C ASP A 95 -18.27 -11.44 -9.66
N ASP A 96 -18.90 -11.32 -10.83
CA ASP A 96 -20.04 -12.09 -11.35
C ASP A 96 -21.47 -11.76 -10.86
N ASP A 97 -22.07 -10.70 -11.42
CA ASP A 97 -23.42 -10.80 -12.01
C ASP A 97 -23.62 -9.71 -13.09
N THR A 98 -23.16 -9.99 -14.31
CA THR A 98 -23.81 -9.40 -15.49
C THR A 98 -24.36 -10.51 -16.36
N LYS A 99 -25.49 -11.07 -15.90
CA LYS A 99 -26.39 -11.85 -16.74
C LYS A 99 -27.61 -11.02 -17.13
N LYS A 100 -27.62 -10.49 -18.36
CA LYS A 100 -28.80 -10.59 -19.24
C LYS A 100 -28.53 -10.18 -20.68
#